data_AF-A0A349JNC8-F1
#
_entry.id   AF-A0A349JNC8-F1
#
_cell.length_a   1.000
_cell.length_b   1.000
_cell.length_c   1.000
_cell.angle_alpha   90.00
_cell.angle_beta   90.00
_cell.angle_gamma   90.00
#
_symmetry.space_group_name_H-M   'P 1'
#
loop_
_entity.id
_entity.type
_entity.pdbx_description
1 polymer ?
#
loop_
_entity_poly.entity_id
_entity_poly.type
_entity_poly.pdbx_seq_one_letter_code
_entity_poly.pdbx_strand_id
1 'polypeptide(L)'
;MAKLEELSKGVKLKGILPNTTVTVVDVSKCGNDAVTVVYRNDGNGRLEDQVIYRSDEQNLEIVDQKYSWRFNADGALFRLVSEALRIDFAHLFDPFLAIHTSKVEPYPHQITAVYEEMLPRQPLRFLLADDPGAGKTIMAGLLIKELIMRGDLQRCLIVVPGNLVIQWKEELKDKFELYFEILSNDHIKTTLTENVFEKMPLVIARVDKLKRDKSSQDKKLQENIKSIEWDLIICDEAHKMSASFFGGEVKETKRYKLGKILSDSETTRHFLLMTATPHNGKEEDFQLFMGLLDRDRFEGKFRNGVHYADTSDMMRRMLKEDLVDLEGKPLLPERLSYSLAYHLSHLEARLYKEVTEYVEKEFNRADQLEKGRKTSIGFALTILQRRLASSPEAIYQSLQRRRERLENKLRQKEDLLKTLTCLDSEDLEDLPVVEIENLEDEFVDQATAASTIAELLGETQQTSGNFAEEKQQVEKLAMEAVMAAERKLGFQPRDVSADKCGYDIESHIPGTNRLRFIEVKGRIRGASTVTVTKNEIITALNKPDSYILALVEVSESIQLSLNDCTVRYVQRPFQQKPDFAVTSVNYSWSELWSRATLV
;
A
#
# COMPACT_ATOMS: atom_id res chain seq x y z
N MET A 1 62.84 -12.11 0.94
CA MET A 1 63.32 -11.87 2.31
C MET A 1 62.57 -12.83 3.22
N ALA A 2 63.30 -13.66 3.93
CA ALA A 2 62.75 -14.64 4.85
C ALA A 2 62.69 -14.06 6.26
N LYS A 3 61.58 -14.29 6.98
CA LYS A 3 61.49 -13.92 8.40
C LYS A 3 62.02 -15.05 9.28
N LEU A 4 62.54 -14.72 10.47
CA LEU A 4 63.01 -15.73 11.44
C LEU A 4 61.89 -16.72 11.82
N GLU A 5 60.63 -16.31 11.82
CA GLU A 5 59.48 -17.17 12.13
C GLU A 5 59.15 -18.20 11.03
N GLU A 6 59.66 -18.01 9.81
CA GLU A 6 59.43 -18.89 8.66
C GLU A 6 60.48 -20.01 8.55
N LEU A 7 61.55 -19.94 9.35
CA LEU A 7 62.62 -20.94 9.38
C LEU A 7 62.13 -22.22 10.08
N SER A 8 62.03 -23.31 9.33
CA SER A 8 61.64 -24.62 9.84
C SER A 8 62.54 -25.72 9.29
N LYS A 9 62.55 -26.85 9.98
CA LYS A 9 63.31 -28.04 9.57
C LYS A 9 62.92 -28.48 8.16
N GLY A 10 63.91 -28.63 7.29
CA GLY A 10 63.75 -29.05 5.88
C GLY A 10 63.74 -27.91 4.86
N VAL A 11 63.68 -26.64 5.31
CA VAL A 11 63.70 -25.48 4.40
C VAL A 11 65.09 -25.30 3.79
N LYS A 12 65.17 -24.97 2.51
CA LYS A 12 66.42 -24.55 1.86
C LYS A 12 66.57 -23.04 1.92
N LEU A 13 67.73 -22.55 2.34
CA LEU A 13 68.04 -21.14 2.50
C LEU A 13 69.25 -20.76 1.64
N LYS A 14 69.25 -19.51 1.19
CA LYS A 14 70.39 -18.83 0.58
C LYS A 14 70.67 -17.56 1.38
N GLY A 15 71.95 -17.23 1.55
CA GLY A 15 72.38 -16.05 2.31
C GLY A 15 73.05 -16.33 3.65
N ILE A 16 72.96 -17.56 4.18
CA ILE A 16 73.74 -18.01 5.35
C ILE A 16 75.23 -18.17 4.96
N LEU A 17 75.47 -18.88 3.85
CA LEU A 17 76.79 -18.99 3.24
C LEU A 17 76.80 -18.27 1.88
N PRO A 18 77.92 -17.60 1.51
CA PRO A 18 78.05 -16.94 0.22
C PRO A 18 77.85 -17.94 -0.93
N ASN A 19 76.99 -17.61 -1.89
CA ASN A 19 76.76 -18.34 -3.14
C ASN A 19 76.41 -19.83 -3.02
N THR A 20 75.95 -20.30 -1.85
CA THR A 20 75.55 -21.70 -1.64
C THR A 20 74.18 -21.79 -0.99
N THR A 21 73.46 -22.86 -1.31
CA THR A 21 72.19 -23.19 -0.65
C THR A 21 72.45 -24.13 0.51
N VAL A 22 71.78 -23.89 1.62
CA VAL A 22 71.88 -24.73 2.81
C VAL A 22 70.51 -25.29 3.17
N THR A 23 70.45 -26.56 3.56
CA THR A 23 69.22 -27.20 4.02
C THR A 23 69.16 -27.13 5.54
N VAL A 24 68.13 -26.51 6.10
CA VAL A 24 67.92 -26.42 7.55
C VAL A 24 67.60 -27.79 8.11
N VAL A 25 68.37 -28.23 9.11
CA VAL A 25 68.22 -29.53 9.78
C VAL A 25 67.54 -29.38 11.14
N ASP A 26 67.83 -28.29 11.84
CA ASP A 26 67.17 -27.96 13.10
C ASP A 26 67.19 -26.45 13.36
N VAL A 27 66.24 -25.98 14.15
CA VAL A 27 66.06 -24.55 14.47
C VAL A 27 65.72 -24.42 15.95
N SER A 28 66.61 -23.80 16.72
CA SER A 28 66.38 -23.52 18.15
C SER A 28 66.31 -22.01 18.40
N LYS A 29 65.21 -21.55 19.01
CA LYS A 29 65.00 -20.13 19.29
C LYS A 29 65.88 -19.68 20.47
N CYS A 30 66.61 -18.58 20.28
CA CYS A 30 67.43 -17.95 21.30
C CYS A 30 66.83 -16.57 21.64
N GLY A 31 65.70 -16.57 22.34
CA GLY A 31 64.96 -15.34 22.66
C GLY A 31 64.11 -14.83 21.48
N ASN A 32 63.80 -13.53 21.48
CA ASN A 32 62.90 -12.91 20.49
C ASN A 32 63.61 -12.36 19.24
N ASP A 33 64.93 -12.19 19.29
CA ASP A 33 65.71 -11.48 18.25
C ASP A 33 66.80 -12.34 17.59
N ALA A 34 66.95 -13.60 18.00
CA ALA A 34 67.94 -14.51 17.43
C ALA A 34 67.45 -15.95 17.39
N VAL A 35 67.92 -16.69 16.38
CA VAL A 35 67.62 -18.11 16.19
C VAL A 35 68.91 -18.83 15.84
N THR A 36 69.19 -19.94 16.51
CA THR A 36 70.29 -20.84 16.14
C THR A 36 69.77 -21.83 15.11
N VAL A 37 70.38 -21.82 13.93
CA VAL A 37 70.02 -22.68 12.81
C VAL A 37 71.13 -23.70 12.60
N VAL A 38 70.81 -24.98 12.75
CA VAL A 38 71.67 -26.08 12.34
C VAL A 38 71.33 -26.40 10.90
N TYR A 39 72.29 -26.29 9.99
CA TYR A 39 72.09 -26.48 8.57
C TYR A 39 73.10 -27.45 7.97
N ARG A 40 72.70 -28.08 6.87
CA ARG A 40 73.55 -28.92 6.03
C ARG A 40 73.89 -28.15 4.76
N ASN A 41 75.16 -27.96 4.48
CA ASN A 41 75.59 -27.31 3.25
C ASN A 41 75.43 -28.28 2.06
N ASP A 42 74.63 -27.90 1.06
CA ASP A 42 74.31 -28.77 -0.08
C ASP A 42 75.54 -29.00 -1.02
N GLY A 43 76.57 -28.15 -0.94
CA GLY A 43 77.79 -28.27 -1.75
C GLY A 43 78.83 -29.24 -1.20
N ASN A 44 78.88 -29.46 0.12
CA ASN A 44 79.89 -30.31 0.76
C ASN A 44 79.30 -31.37 1.73
N GLY A 45 77.99 -31.34 1.98
CA GLY A 45 77.27 -32.28 2.84
C GLY A 45 77.55 -32.14 4.34
N ARG A 46 78.35 -31.15 4.78
CA ARG A 46 78.70 -30.96 6.19
C ARG A 46 77.56 -30.30 6.97
N LEU A 47 77.43 -30.69 8.23
CA LEU A 47 76.53 -30.08 9.20
C LEU A 47 77.29 -28.99 9.95
N GLU A 48 76.75 -27.78 9.92
CA GLU A 48 77.27 -26.61 10.61
C GLU A 48 76.11 -25.89 11.30
N ASP A 49 76.39 -25.11 12.32
CA ASP A 49 75.41 -24.33 13.06
C ASP A 49 75.80 -22.85 13.10
N GLN A 50 74.80 -21.97 13.04
CA GLN A 50 75.03 -20.52 13.09
C GLN A 50 73.87 -19.82 13.80
N VAL A 51 74.21 -18.82 14.60
CA VAL A 51 73.23 -17.91 15.20
C VAL A 51 72.90 -16.82 14.17
N ILE A 52 71.63 -16.69 13.84
CA ILE A 52 71.08 -15.70 12.93
C ILE A 52 70.31 -14.67 13.75
N TYR A 53 70.65 -13.38 13.57
CA TYR A 53 69.96 -12.28 14.21
C TYR A 53 68.85 -11.72 13.32
N ARG A 54 67.88 -11.01 13.91
CA ARG A 54 66.81 -10.34 13.16
C ARG A 54 67.33 -9.30 12.15
N SER A 55 68.52 -8.74 12.36
CA SER A 55 69.20 -7.88 11.38
C SER A 55 69.62 -8.61 10.10
N ASP A 56 69.82 -9.93 10.18
CA ASP A 56 70.30 -10.75 9.07
C ASP A 56 69.16 -11.23 8.15
N GLU A 57 67.89 -11.01 8.53
CA GLU A 57 66.70 -11.35 7.73
C GLU A 57 66.74 -10.76 6.32
N GLN A 58 67.35 -9.58 6.16
CA GLN A 58 67.48 -8.91 4.85
C GLN A 58 68.33 -9.71 3.86
N ASN A 59 69.27 -10.50 4.38
CA ASN A 59 70.21 -11.28 3.58
C ASN A 59 69.71 -12.72 3.34
N LEU A 60 68.62 -13.13 3.99
CA LEU A 60 68.09 -14.48 3.89
C LEU A 60 67.00 -14.59 2.83
N GLU A 61 67.16 -15.59 1.97
CA GLU A 61 66.19 -15.96 0.95
C GLU A 61 65.86 -17.45 1.08
N ILE A 62 64.59 -17.77 1.33
CA ILE A 62 64.09 -19.14 1.32
C ILE A 62 64.02 -19.62 -0.13
N VAL A 63 64.87 -20.59 -0.47
CA VAL A 63 64.91 -21.30 -1.74
C VAL A 63 64.05 -22.55 -1.64
N ASP A 64 62.82 -22.43 -1.15
CA ASP A 64 61.91 -23.57 -1.17
C ASP A 64 61.31 -23.69 -2.58
N GLN A 65 61.41 -24.89 -3.16
CA GLN A 65 60.63 -25.23 -4.34
C GLN A 65 59.17 -25.05 -3.94
N LYS A 66 58.52 -24.02 -4.49
CA LYS A 66 57.07 -23.82 -4.41
C LYS A 66 56.36 -25.02 -5.06
N TYR A 67 56.30 -26.16 -4.38
CA TYR A 67 55.16 -27.03 -4.54
C TYR A 67 54.02 -26.29 -3.87
N SER A 68 53.27 -25.57 -4.69
CA SER A 68 52.15 -24.70 -4.38
C SER A 68 51.01 -25.39 -3.60
N TRP A 69 51.13 -26.70 -3.36
CA TRP A 69 50.10 -27.52 -2.72
C TRP A 69 50.75 -28.52 -1.76
N ARG A 70 50.75 -28.19 -0.46
CA ARG A 70 51.10 -29.18 0.58
C ARG A 70 49.81 -29.95 0.91
N PHE A 71 49.76 -31.25 0.58
CA PHE A 71 48.63 -32.15 0.88
C PHE A 71 48.64 -32.62 2.35
N ASN A 72 48.99 -31.73 3.28
CA ASN A 72 49.07 -32.01 4.72
C ASN A 72 47.92 -31.38 5.52
N ALA A 73 46.93 -30.80 4.84
CA ALA A 73 45.71 -30.31 5.46
C ALA A 73 44.88 -31.48 6.04
N ASP A 74 44.07 -31.19 7.05
CA ASP A 74 43.14 -32.16 7.61
C ASP A 74 42.14 -32.63 6.53
N GLY A 75 42.13 -33.95 6.26
CA GLY A 75 41.25 -34.56 5.27
C GLY A 75 39.76 -34.40 5.58
N ALA A 76 39.39 -34.33 6.87
CA ALA A 76 38.01 -34.07 7.26
C ALA A 76 37.59 -32.65 6.91
N LEU A 77 38.46 -31.67 7.18
CA LEU A 77 38.23 -30.27 6.82
C LEU A 77 38.19 -30.08 5.30
N PHE A 78 39.08 -30.74 4.56
CA PHE A 78 39.07 -30.71 3.09
C PHE A 78 37.75 -31.25 2.52
N ARG A 79 37.26 -32.38 3.07
CA ARG A 79 35.96 -32.94 2.66
C ARG A 79 34.82 -31.97 2.96
N LEU A 80 34.80 -31.35 4.13
CA LEU A 80 33.77 -30.36 4.50
C LEU A 80 33.77 -29.15 3.56
N VAL A 81 34.94 -28.59 3.26
CA VAL A 81 35.06 -27.47 2.31
C VAL A 81 34.64 -27.90 0.91
N SER A 82 35.03 -29.09 0.45
CA SER A 82 34.61 -29.62 -0.85
C SER A 82 33.09 -29.80 -0.96
N GLU A 83 32.44 -30.31 0.09
CA GLU A 83 30.97 -30.46 0.12
C GLU A 83 30.28 -29.10 0.20
N ALA A 84 30.81 -28.16 0.98
CA ALA A 84 30.31 -26.79 1.05
C ALA A 84 30.36 -26.10 -0.32
N LEU A 85 31.50 -26.20 -1.03
CA LEU A 85 31.63 -25.66 -2.39
C LEU A 85 30.69 -26.36 -3.38
N ARG A 86 30.46 -27.68 -3.25
CA ARG A 86 29.50 -28.38 -4.12
C ARG A 86 28.07 -27.84 -3.93
N ILE A 87 27.69 -27.53 -2.70
CA ILE A 87 26.37 -26.96 -2.38
C ILE A 87 26.28 -25.52 -2.87
N ASP A 88 27.33 -24.72 -2.65
CA ASP A 88 27.40 -23.31 -3.08
C ASP A 88 27.29 -23.18 -4.62
N PHE A 89 27.97 -24.08 -5.34
CA PHE A 89 27.92 -24.14 -6.81
C PHE A 89 26.81 -25.03 -7.38
N ALA A 90 25.82 -25.46 -6.58
CA ALA A 90 24.72 -26.30 -7.07
C ALA A 90 23.92 -25.62 -8.20
N HIS A 91 23.83 -24.28 -8.18
CA HIS A 91 23.14 -23.48 -9.20
C HIS A 91 23.75 -23.61 -10.61
N LEU A 92 25.01 -24.05 -10.73
CA LEU A 92 25.65 -24.31 -12.02
C LEU A 92 25.06 -25.54 -12.72
N PHE A 93 24.46 -26.46 -11.98
CA PHE A 93 23.94 -27.73 -12.48
C PHE A 93 22.42 -27.84 -12.42
N ASP A 94 21.77 -26.97 -11.65
CA ASP A 94 20.32 -26.86 -11.55
C ASP A 94 19.84 -25.47 -12.03
N PRO A 95 19.32 -25.37 -13.27
CA PRO A 95 18.79 -24.12 -13.81
C PRO A 95 17.59 -23.55 -13.04
N PHE A 96 16.95 -24.35 -12.18
CA PHE A 96 15.70 -24.01 -11.47
C PHE A 96 15.88 -24.03 -9.94
N LEU A 97 17.10 -23.78 -9.45
CA LEU A 97 17.44 -23.92 -8.04
C LEU A 97 16.55 -23.09 -7.10
N ALA A 98 16.15 -21.87 -7.49
CA ALA A 98 15.26 -21.06 -6.67
C ALA A 98 13.85 -21.64 -6.53
N ILE A 99 13.35 -22.39 -7.52
CA ILE A 99 12.06 -23.09 -7.43
C ILE A 99 12.16 -24.18 -6.35
N HIS A 100 13.18 -25.03 -6.42
CA HIS A 100 13.33 -26.18 -5.51
C HIS A 100 13.61 -25.79 -4.06
N THR A 101 14.19 -24.61 -3.83
CA THR A 101 14.53 -24.12 -2.49
C THR A 101 13.49 -23.14 -1.91
N SER A 102 12.44 -22.81 -2.66
CA SER A 102 11.38 -21.91 -2.22
C SER A 102 10.13 -22.67 -1.79
N LYS A 103 9.33 -22.05 -0.91
CA LYS A 103 8.05 -22.59 -0.43
C LYS A 103 6.91 -22.14 -1.36
N VAL A 104 7.11 -22.34 -2.66
CA VAL A 104 6.14 -21.98 -3.70
C VAL A 104 6.01 -23.11 -4.70
N GLU A 105 4.81 -23.28 -5.24
CA GLU A 105 4.55 -24.10 -6.41
C GLU A 105 4.21 -23.14 -7.55
N PRO A 106 5.20 -22.76 -8.39
CA PRO A 106 4.98 -21.76 -9.41
C PRO A 106 4.19 -22.33 -10.59
N TYR A 107 3.31 -21.51 -11.15
CA TYR A 107 2.55 -21.84 -12.37
C TYR A 107 3.43 -21.75 -13.63
N PRO A 108 3.06 -22.41 -14.75
CA PRO A 108 3.86 -22.42 -15.98
C PRO A 108 4.25 -21.02 -16.48
N HIS A 109 3.33 -20.06 -16.45
CA HIS A 109 3.61 -18.69 -16.89
C HIS A 109 4.62 -17.98 -15.98
N GLN A 110 4.65 -18.30 -14.69
CA GLN A 110 5.60 -17.72 -13.74
C GLN A 110 7.01 -18.26 -13.97
N ILE A 111 7.13 -19.57 -14.26
CA ILE A 111 8.42 -20.20 -14.60
C ILE A 111 8.96 -19.59 -15.89
N THR A 112 8.12 -19.55 -16.95
CA THR A 112 8.49 -19.01 -18.26
C THR A 112 8.95 -17.55 -18.15
N ALA A 113 8.19 -16.72 -17.41
CA ALA A 113 8.53 -15.31 -17.21
C ALA A 113 9.91 -15.11 -16.58
N VAL A 114 10.26 -15.89 -15.56
CA VAL A 114 11.54 -15.73 -14.86
C VAL A 114 12.69 -16.35 -15.65
N TYR A 115 12.54 -17.60 -16.09
CA TYR A 115 13.67 -18.40 -16.60
C TYR A 115 13.92 -18.27 -18.10
N GLU A 116 12.88 -18.05 -18.90
CA GLU A 116 13.02 -17.93 -20.36
C GLU A 116 13.07 -16.48 -20.81
N GLU A 117 12.36 -15.59 -20.12
CA GLU A 117 12.31 -14.18 -20.49
C GLU A 117 13.27 -13.34 -19.65
N MET A 118 13.08 -13.24 -18.34
CA MET A 118 13.85 -12.30 -17.52
C MET A 118 15.34 -12.66 -17.46
N LEU A 119 15.69 -13.83 -16.92
CA LEU A 119 17.08 -14.23 -16.61
C LEU A 119 18.06 -14.25 -17.79
N PRO A 120 17.67 -14.61 -19.03
CA PRO A 120 18.61 -14.62 -20.16
C PRO A 120 19.10 -13.23 -20.60
N ARG A 121 18.52 -12.14 -20.10
CA ARG A 121 18.84 -10.77 -20.56
C ARG A 121 20.09 -10.21 -19.89
N GLN A 122 20.85 -9.40 -20.64
CA GLN A 122 22.01 -8.68 -20.11
C GLN A 122 22.08 -7.26 -20.71
N PRO A 123 21.87 -6.19 -19.91
CA PRO A 123 21.43 -6.18 -18.51
C PRO A 123 19.96 -6.60 -18.35
N LEU A 124 19.60 -7.14 -17.18
CA LEU A 124 18.22 -7.51 -16.80
C LEU A 124 17.37 -6.26 -16.56
N ARG A 125 16.93 -5.61 -17.64
CA ARG A 125 15.99 -4.47 -17.59
C ARG A 125 14.69 -4.85 -18.27
N PHE A 126 13.60 -4.93 -17.50
CA PHE A 126 12.37 -5.57 -17.97
C PHE A 126 11.09 -4.96 -17.38
N LEU A 127 10.01 -4.99 -18.16
CA LEU A 127 8.67 -4.63 -17.75
C LEU A 127 7.78 -5.88 -17.64
N LEU A 128 7.42 -6.25 -16.42
CA LEU A 128 6.42 -7.27 -16.15
C LEU A 128 5.03 -6.63 -16.04
N ALA A 129 4.29 -6.68 -17.14
CA ALA A 129 2.98 -6.05 -17.30
C ALA A 129 1.80 -7.05 -17.18
N ASP A 130 2.01 -8.18 -16.50
CA ASP A 130 0.98 -9.22 -16.34
C ASP A 130 -0.20 -8.74 -15.50
N ASP A 131 -1.39 -9.29 -15.76
CA ASP A 131 -2.62 -8.90 -15.08
C ASP A 131 -2.58 -9.07 -13.54
N PRO A 132 -3.45 -8.37 -12.79
CA PRO A 132 -3.59 -8.57 -11.35
C PRO A 132 -3.96 -10.01 -11.03
N GLY A 133 -3.22 -10.64 -10.12
CA GLY A 133 -3.41 -12.05 -9.75
C GLY A 133 -2.52 -13.04 -10.51
N ALA A 134 -1.77 -12.63 -11.55
CA ALA A 134 -0.80 -13.51 -12.22
C ALA A 134 0.37 -13.94 -11.32
N GLY A 135 0.56 -13.28 -10.17
CA GLY A 135 1.62 -13.59 -9.20
C GLY A 135 2.94 -12.88 -9.49
N LYS A 136 2.90 -11.59 -9.89
CA LYS A 136 4.09 -10.76 -10.13
C LYS A 136 5.07 -10.76 -8.94
N THR A 137 4.56 -10.71 -7.71
CA THR A 137 5.37 -10.81 -6.48
C THR A 137 6.08 -12.16 -6.35
N ILE A 138 5.45 -13.26 -6.77
CA ILE A 138 6.08 -14.59 -6.80
C ILE A 138 7.20 -14.62 -7.84
N MET A 139 6.94 -14.10 -9.05
CA MET A 139 7.95 -14.03 -10.11
C MET A 139 9.15 -13.18 -9.69
N ALA A 140 8.91 -12.02 -9.07
CA ALA A 140 9.96 -11.17 -8.52
C ALA A 140 10.74 -11.85 -7.40
N GLY A 141 10.07 -12.54 -6.48
CA GLY A 141 10.73 -13.31 -5.41
C GLY A 141 11.62 -14.44 -5.95
N LEU A 142 11.14 -15.17 -6.97
CA LEU A 142 11.94 -16.17 -7.67
C LEU A 142 13.16 -15.54 -8.34
N LEU A 143 12.98 -14.42 -9.05
CA LEU A 143 14.08 -13.70 -9.70
C LEU A 143 15.13 -13.24 -8.68
N ILE A 144 14.71 -12.60 -7.58
CA ILE A 144 15.64 -12.14 -6.53
C ILE A 144 16.42 -13.32 -5.96
N LYS A 145 15.71 -14.39 -5.59
CA LYS A 145 16.35 -15.56 -4.97
C LYS A 145 17.32 -16.24 -5.91
N GLU A 146 16.94 -16.42 -7.18
CA GLU A 146 17.81 -16.99 -8.19
C GLU A 146 19.08 -16.17 -8.38
N LEU A 147 18.98 -14.83 -8.44
CA LEU A 147 20.15 -13.96 -8.56
C LEU A 147 21.05 -13.99 -7.31
N ILE A 148 20.47 -14.07 -6.11
CA ILE A 148 21.24 -14.25 -4.86
C ILE A 148 22.00 -15.58 -4.90
N MET A 149 21.35 -16.67 -5.31
CA MET A 149 21.97 -18.00 -5.36
C MET A 149 23.07 -18.11 -6.42
N ARG A 150 22.99 -17.31 -7.50
CA ARG A 150 24.04 -17.19 -8.52
C ARG A 150 25.19 -16.25 -8.10
N GLY A 151 25.05 -15.54 -6.97
CA GLY A 151 26.00 -14.54 -6.52
C GLY A 151 25.96 -13.22 -7.32
N ASP A 152 24.94 -13.03 -8.17
CA ASP A 152 24.73 -11.84 -9.00
C ASP A 152 23.98 -10.71 -8.27
N LEU A 153 23.41 -11.00 -7.09
CA LEU A 153 22.69 -10.03 -6.28
C LEU A 153 23.16 -10.06 -4.83
N GLN A 154 23.63 -8.91 -4.34
CA GLN A 154 23.90 -8.63 -2.94
C GLN A 154 23.05 -7.46 -2.42
N ARG A 155 22.78 -6.45 -3.26
CA ARG A 155 22.01 -5.25 -2.91
C ARG A 155 20.74 -5.15 -3.75
N CYS A 156 19.59 -5.16 -3.08
CA CYS A 156 18.29 -5.01 -3.73
C CYS A 156 17.42 -3.96 -3.03
N LEU A 157 16.88 -3.04 -3.83
CA LEU A 157 15.90 -2.05 -3.41
C LEU A 157 14.56 -2.32 -4.07
N ILE A 158 13.53 -2.53 -3.25
CA ILE A 158 12.16 -2.71 -3.70
C ILE A 158 11.37 -1.44 -3.37
N VAL A 159 10.84 -0.79 -4.40
CA VAL A 159 10.11 0.46 -4.31
C VAL A 159 8.63 0.18 -4.58
N VAL A 160 7.81 0.35 -3.54
CA VAL A 160 6.39 -0.05 -3.56
C VAL A 160 5.47 1.05 -3.02
N PRO A 161 4.17 1.04 -3.38
CA PRO A 161 3.14 1.80 -2.69
C PRO A 161 3.06 1.47 -1.18
N GLY A 162 2.58 2.44 -0.38
CA GLY A 162 2.60 2.33 1.08
C GLY A 162 1.81 1.15 1.65
N ASN A 163 0.70 0.80 1.01
CA ASN A 163 -0.19 -0.31 1.37
C ASN A 163 0.40 -1.70 1.09
N LEU A 164 1.36 -1.82 0.16
CA LEU A 164 1.95 -3.11 -0.24
C LEU A 164 3.24 -3.45 0.52
N VAL A 165 3.82 -2.51 1.28
CA VAL A 165 5.11 -2.70 1.98
C VAL A 165 5.12 -3.95 2.89
N ILE A 166 4.07 -4.13 3.68
CA ILE A 166 4.00 -5.25 4.64
C ILE A 166 3.83 -6.57 3.88
N GLN A 167 2.94 -6.59 2.89
CA GLN A 167 2.71 -7.76 2.04
C GLN A 167 4.01 -8.22 1.37
N TRP A 168 4.78 -7.29 0.77
CA TRP A 168 6.08 -7.61 0.16
C TRP A 168 7.05 -8.24 1.15
N LYS A 169 7.17 -7.68 2.36
CA LYS A 169 8.06 -8.21 3.39
C LYS A 169 7.66 -9.62 3.83
N GLU A 170 6.36 -9.83 4.08
CA GLU A 170 5.83 -11.12 4.52
C GLU A 170 5.96 -12.17 3.42
N GLU A 171 5.59 -11.86 2.18
CA GLU A 171 5.71 -12.79 1.06
C GLU A 171 7.17 -13.20 0.80
N LEU A 172 8.10 -12.23 0.77
CA LEU A 172 9.52 -12.54 0.57
C LEU A 172 10.09 -13.40 1.70
N LYS A 173 9.70 -13.12 2.95
CA LYS A 173 10.15 -13.91 4.10
C LYS A 173 9.54 -15.31 4.11
N ASP A 174 8.23 -15.43 3.97
CA ASP A 174 7.52 -16.68 4.23
C ASP A 174 7.66 -17.65 3.05
N LYS A 175 7.66 -17.13 1.82
CA LYS A 175 7.74 -17.95 0.59
C LYS A 175 9.16 -18.18 0.12
N PHE A 176 10.04 -17.20 0.29
CA PHE A 176 11.40 -17.24 -0.28
C PHE A 176 12.52 -17.28 0.76
N GLU A 177 12.21 -17.09 2.05
CA GLU A 177 13.19 -16.97 3.15
C GLU A 177 14.14 -15.77 2.97
N LEU A 178 13.65 -14.72 2.32
CA LEU A 178 14.39 -13.48 2.09
C LEU A 178 13.99 -12.42 3.11
N TYR A 179 14.98 -11.94 3.87
CA TYR A 179 14.76 -10.99 4.96
C TYR A 179 15.04 -9.56 4.50
N PHE A 180 13.99 -8.87 4.06
CA PHE A 180 14.06 -7.46 3.71
C PHE A 180 13.73 -6.56 4.91
N GLU A 181 14.49 -5.47 5.03
CA GLU A 181 14.22 -4.41 6.01
C GLU A 181 13.39 -3.29 5.40
N ILE A 182 12.48 -2.71 6.20
CA ILE A 182 11.63 -1.60 5.74
C ILE A 182 12.31 -0.30 6.09
N LEU A 183 12.48 0.58 5.10
CA LEU A 183 13.00 1.93 5.32
C LEU A 183 12.02 2.73 6.21
N SER A 184 12.47 3.02 7.43
CA SER A 184 11.75 3.82 8.43
C SER A 184 12.43 5.16 8.64
N ASN A 185 11.70 6.13 9.23
CA ASN A 185 12.29 7.42 9.58
C ASN A 185 13.37 7.29 10.66
N ASP A 186 13.30 6.26 11.50
CA ASP A 186 14.27 6.07 12.59
C ASP A 186 15.61 5.62 12.02
N HIS A 187 15.63 4.71 11.04
CA HIS A 187 16.86 4.33 10.33
C HIS A 187 17.58 5.54 9.71
N ILE A 188 16.80 6.44 9.10
CA ILE A 188 17.31 7.69 8.49
C ILE A 188 17.89 8.63 9.54
N LYS A 189 17.25 8.76 10.72
CA LYS A 189 17.71 9.63 11.80
C LYS A 189 18.90 9.07 12.58
N THR A 190 19.03 7.75 12.70
CA THR A 190 20.17 7.14 13.39
C THR A 190 21.45 7.24 12.57
N THR A 191 21.32 7.34 11.25
CA THR A 191 22.44 7.33 10.30
C THR A 191 22.61 8.72 9.68
N LEU A 192 22.80 9.74 10.53
CA LEU A 192 22.90 11.15 10.11
C LEU A 192 24.15 11.45 9.29
N THR A 193 25.23 10.69 9.45
CA THR A 193 26.52 10.89 8.76
C THR A 193 26.76 9.90 7.63
N GLU A 194 26.47 8.62 7.84
CA GLU A 194 26.69 7.54 6.87
C GLU A 194 25.49 7.33 5.94
N ASN A 195 25.66 6.51 4.90
CA ASN A 195 24.57 6.13 4.02
C ASN A 195 23.73 5.01 4.66
N VAL A 196 22.43 5.24 4.86
CA VAL A 196 21.49 4.27 5.47
C VAL A 196 21.50 2.93 4.70
N PHE A 197 21.58 3.00 3.39
CA PHE A 197 21.48 1.84 2.50
C PHE A 197 22.78 1.02 2.44
N GLU A 198 23.91 1.54 2.92
CA GLU A 198 25.13 0.73 3.04
C GLU A 198 24.96 -0.40 4.06
N LYS A 199 24.22 -0.12 5.16
CA LYS A 199 23.93 -1.08 6.24
C LYS A 199 22.77 -2.01 5.92
N MET A 200 21.90 -1.62 4.98
CA MET A 200 20.67 -2.32 4.62
C MET A 200 20.74 -2.79 3.16
N PRO A 201 21.41 -3.91 2.87
CA PRO A 201 21.58 -4.39 1.49
C PRO A 201 20.26 -4.80 0.84
N LEU A 202 19.31 -5.34 1.61
CA LEU A 202 17.98 -5.75 1.13
C LEU A 202 16.91 -4.85 1.78
N VAL A 203 16.37 -3.91 1.01
CA VAL A 203 15.50 -2.86 1.55
C VAL A 203 14.20 -2.71 0.75
N ILE A 204 13.09 -2.51 1.49
CA ILE A 204 11.79 -2.11 0.93
C ILE A 204 11.53 -0.65 1.32
N ALA A 205 11.25 0.19 0.33
CA ALA A 205 10.99 1.61 0.53
C ALA A 205 9.68 2.05 -0.13
N ARG A 206 9.01 3.01 0.53
CA ARG A 206 7.79 3.61 -0.01
C ARG A 206 8.12 4.61 -1.10
N VAL A 207 7.47 4.50 -2.26
CA VAL A 207 7.60 5.47 -3.38
C VAL A 207 7.43 6.91 -2.88
N ASP A 208 6.40 7.16 -2.07
CA ASP A 208 6.05 8.51 -1.61
C ASP A 208 7.03 9.09 -0.58
N LYS A 209 7.86 8.25 0.04
CA LYS A 209 8.96 8.72 0.88
C LYS A 209 10.16 9.10 0.03
N LEU A 210 10.48 8.29 -0.98
CA LEU A 210 11.64 8.51 -1.86
C LEU A 210 11.43 9.68 -2.84
N LYS A 211 10.20 9.94 -3.29
CA LYS A 211 9.90 11.01 -4.26
C LYS A 211 10.03 12.43 -3.70
N ARG A 212 10.13 12.59 -2.38
CA ARG A 212 10.16 13.90 -1.72
C ARG A 212 11.51 14.57 -1.94
N ASP A 213 11.49 15.88 -2.17
CA ASP A 213 12.67 16.72 -2.46
C ASP A 213 12.68 18.05 -1.68
N LYS A 214 11.74 18.21 -0.73
CA LYS A 214 11.50 19.48 -0.03
C LYS A 214 12.48 19.72 1.12
N SER A 215 12.76 18.70 1.94
CA SER A 215 13.66 18.84 3.08
C SER A 215 15.10 18.45 2.74
N SER A 216 16.06 18.99 3.48
CA SER A 216 17.47 18.58 3.35
C SER A 216 17.67 17.08 3.59
N GLN A 217 16.82 16.47 4.43
CA GLN A 217 16.83 15.03 4.68
C GLN A 217 16.34 14.23 3.47
N ASP A 218 15.31 14.70 2.77
CA ASP A 218 14.77 14.00 1.60
C ASP A 218 15.75 14.07 0.41
N LYS A 219 16.42 15.23 0.21
CA LYS A 219 17.48 15.36 -0.80
C LYS A 219 18.67 14.43 -0.49
N LYS A 220 19.10 14.40 0.77
CA LYS A 220 20.14 13.47 1.22
C LYS A 220 19.75 12.02 0.97
N LEU A 221 18.48 11.66 1.13
CA LEU A 221 18.01 10.29 0.86
C LEU A 221 18.14 9.92 -0.62
N GLN A 222 17.85 10.83 -1.55
CA GLN A 222 18.05 10.59 -2.98
C GLN A 222 19.54 10.52 -3.36
N GLU A 223 20.39 11.34 -2.74
CA GLU A 223 21.86 11.27 -2.90
C GLU A 223 22.43 9.96 -2.35
N ASN A 224 21.90 9.48 -1.22
CA ASN A 224 22.23 8.19 -0.65
C ASN A 224 21.88 7.02 -1.60
N ILE A 225 20.80 7.12 -2.37
CA ILE A 225 20.48 6.09 -3.38
C ILE A 225 21.51 6.11 -4.51
N LYS A 226 21.85 7.31 -5.02
CA LYS A 226 22.79 7.49 -6.14
C LYS A 226 24.23 7.09 -5.84
N SER A 227 24.63 7.14 -4.57
CA SER A 227 25.99 6.80 -4.14
C SER A 227 26.22 5.30 -4.00
N ILE A 228 25.19 4.48 -4.20
CA ILE A 228 25.27 3.03 -4.12
C ILE A 228 25.05 2.43 -5.49
N GLU A 229 25.86 1.43 -5.81
CA GLU A 229 25.64 0.52 -6.91
C GLU A 229 24.66 -0.58 -6.46
N TRP A 230 23.43 -0.52 -6.96
CA TRP A 230 22.40 -1.52 -6.73
C TRP A 230 22.50 -2.60 -7.79
N ASP A 231 22.49 -3.86 -7.36
CA ASP A 231 22.44 -4.99 -8.28
C ASP A 231 21.07 -5.07 -8.93
N LEU A 232 20.00 -4.92 -8.14
CA LEU A 232 18.61 -4.96 -8.62
C LEU A 232 17.73 -3.91 -7.93
N ILE A 233 17.05 -3.08 -8.71
CA ILE A 233 15.92 -2.27 -8.23
C ILE A 233 14.62 -2.77 -8.85
N ILE A 234 13.62 -2.97 -8.01
CA ILE A 234 12.27 -3.39 -8.41
C ILE A 234 11.31 -2.25 -8.08
N CYS A 235 10.50 -1.81 -9.06
CA CYS A 235 9.43 -0.86 -8.82
C CYS A 235 8.07 -1.52 -9.07
N ASP A 236 7.26 -1.64 -8.01
CA ASP A 236 5.89 -2.13 -8.11
C ASP A 236 4.91 -0.99 -8.36
N GLU A 237 3.80 -1.30 -9.01
CA GLU A 237 2.84 -0.32 -9.55
C GLU A 237 3.52 0.81 -10.33
N ALA A 238 4.48 0.43 -11.18
CA ALA A 238 5.32 1.34 -11.93
C ALA A 238 4.53 2.30 -12.85
N HIS A 239 3.27 1.98 -13.20
CA HIS A 239 2.40 2.89 -13.95
C HIS A 239 2.20 4.25 -13.26
N LYS A 240 2.41 4.34 -11.94
CA LYS A 240 2.40 5.60 -11.19
C LYS A 240 3.62 6.50 -11.48
N MET A 241 4.67 5.97 -12.11
CA MET A 241 5.87 6.70 -12.53
C MET A 241 5.71 7.21 -13.97
N SER A 242 4.65 7.98 -14.24
CA SER A 242 4.36 8.50 -15.58
C SER A 242 4.81 9.95 -15.78
N ALA A 243 5.15 10.29 -17.02
CA ALA A 243 5.28 11.66 -17.49
C ALA A 243 4.31 11.89 -18.66
N SER A 244 3.94 13.14 -18.90
CA SER A 244 2.95 13.48 -19.93
C SER A 244 3.45 14.59 -20.86
N PHE A 245 3.09 14.50 -22.14
CA PHE A 245 3.28 15.60 -23.08
C PHE A 245 2.14 16.62 -22.96
N PHE A 246 2.47 17.88 -22.72
CA PHE A 246 1.50 18.97 -22.72
C PHE A 246 2.08 20.20 -23.42
N GLY A 247 1.43 20.65 -24.50
CA GLY A 247 1.86 21.84 -25.24
C GLY A 247 3.21 21.71 -25.94
N GLY A 248 3.66 20.49 -26.26
CA GLY A 248 4.97 20.24 -26.89
C GLY A 248 6.16 20.18 -25.92
N GLU A 249 5.90 20.31 -24.61
CA GLU A 249 6.86 20.11 -23.53
C GLU A 249 6.53 18.85 -22.71
N VAL A 250 7.57 18.19 -22.20
CA VAL A 250 7.43 17.02 -21.32
C VAL A 250 7.22 17.52 -19.89
N LYS A 251 6.05 17.23 -19.32
CA LYS A 251 5.75 17.49 -17.92
C LYS A 251 6.02 16.23 -17.09
N GLU A 252 7.12 16.27 -16.34
CA GLU A 252 7.56 15.18 -15.48
C GLU A 252 6.92 15.26 -14.09
N THR A 253 6.36 14.14 -13.62
CA THR A 253 5.92 13.98 -12.22
C THR A 253 7.12 13.76 -11.31
N LYS A 254 6.93 13.96 -10.00
CA LYS A 254 7.98 13.67 -9.00
C LYS A 254 8.33 12.17 -8.97
N ARG A 255 7.33 11.31 -9.13
CA ARG A 255 7.51 9.85 -9.22
C ARG A 255 8.33 9.46 -10.46
N TYR A 256 8.11 10.11 -11.61
CA TYR A 256 8.92 9.88 -12.81
C TYR A 256 10.36 10.35 -12.64
N LYS A 257 10.59 11.51 -12.00
CA LYS A 257 11.95 11.97 -11.68
C LYS A 257 12.69 11.01 -10.76
N LEU A 258 12.00 10.45 -9.77
CA LEU A 258 12.55 9.36 -8.95
C LEU A 258 12.87 8.14 -9.81
N GLY A 259 11.95 7.73 -10.69
CA GLY A 259 12.16 6.63 -11.63
C GLY A 259 13.43 6.80 -12.46
N LYS A 260 13.71 8.01 -12.97
CA LYS A 260 14.97 8.32 -13.68
C LYS A 260 16.19 8.12 -12.79
N ILE A 261 16.15 8.53 -11.52
CA ILE A 261 17.26 8.33 -10.59
C ILE A 261 17.48 6.83 -10.35
N LEU A 262 16.41 6.07 -10.14
CA LEU A 262 16.49 4.63 -9.88
C LEU A 262 16.93 3.84 -11.11
N SER A 263 16.56 4.28 -12.31
CA SER A 263 16.86 3.60 -13.55
C SER A 263 18.21 4.00 -14.17
N ASP A 264 18.96 4.86 -13.51
CA ASP A 264 20.28 5.27 -13.99
C ASP A 264 21.24 4.07 -13.99
N SER A 265 22.03 3.92 -15.05
CA SER A 265 22.98 2.81 -15.20
C SER A 265 24.14 2.90 -14.21
N GLU A 266 24.48 4.11 -13.75
CA GLU A 266 25.49 4.29 -12.69
C GLU A 266 24.97 3.84 -11.32
N THR A 267 23.66 3.92 -11.10
CA THR A 267 23.02 3.56 -9.83
C THR A 267 22.58 2.10 -9.83
N THR A 268 22.16 1.55 -10.97
CA THR A 268 21.44 0.27 -11.01
C THR A 268 21.82 -0.58 -12.22
N ARG A 269 22.32 -1.80 -11.95
CA ARG A 269 22.65 -2.80 -12.97
C ARG A 269 21.39 -3.46 -13.55
N HIS A 270 20.51 -3.99 -12.71
CA HIS A 270 19.28 -4.66 -13.09
C HIS A 270 18.05 -3.88 -12.64
N PHE A 271 17.06 -3.71 -13.51
CA PHE A 271 15.90 -2.87 -13.26
C PHE A 271 14.60 -3.52 -13.69
N LEU A 272 13.75 -3.86 -12.73
CA LEU A 272 12.46 -4.51 -12.98
C LEU A 272 11.32 -3.54 -12.68
N LEU A 273 10.54 -3.21 -13.70
CA LEU A 273 9.27 -2.51 -13.54
C LEU A 273 8.14 -3.52 -13.53
N MET A 274 7.22 -3.41 -12.57
CA MET A 274 6.04 -4.25 -12.50
C MET A 274 4.78 -3.39 -12.47
N THR A 275 3.78 -3.77 -13.24
CA THR A 275 2.50 -3.09 -13.29
C THR A 275 1.45 -4.01 -13.89
N ALA A 276 0.16 -3.77 -13.62
CA ALA A 276 -0.91 -4.39 -14.40
C ALA A 276 -1.30 -3.57 -15.65
N THR A 277 -1.10 -2.26 -15.59
CA THR A 277 -1.61 -1.31 -16.59
C THR A 277 -0.50 -0.35 -17.00
N PRO A 278 0.36 -0.72 -17.97
CA PRO A 278 1.57 0.05 -18.26
C PRO A 278 1.33 1.39 -18.94
N HIS A 279 0.11 1.64 -19.47
CA HIS A 279 -0.23 2.92 -20.10
C HIS A 279 -1.74 3.17 -20.07
N ASN A 280 -2.13 4.44 -20.18
CA ASN A 280 -3.52 4.90 -20.20
C ASN A 280 -4.05 5.06 -21.65
N GLY A 281 -3.44 4.39 -22.63
CA GLY A 281 -3.79 4.50 -24.05
C GLY A 281 -3.14 5.66 -24.81
N LYS A 282 -2.28 6.46 -24.16
CA LYS A 282 -1.46 7.49 -24.81
C LYS A 282 -0.07 6.95 -25.11
N GLU A 283 0.26 6.85 -26.38
CA GLU A 283 1.52 6.26 -26.85
C GLU A 283 2.74 7.12 -26.49
N GLU A 284 2.60 8.45 -26.54
CA GLU A 284 3.65 9.41 -26.16
C GLU A 284 4.07 9.23 -24.69
N ASP A 285 3.10 9.09 -23.79
CA ASP A 285 3.33 8.90 -22.36
C ASP A 285 3.95 7.51 -22.09
N PHE A 286 3.54 6.49 -22.86
CA PHE A 286 4.12 5.15 -22.78
C PHE A 286 5.59 5.12 -23.23
N GLN A 287 5.95 5.86 -24.27
CA GLN A 287 7.34 5.98 -24.70
C GLN A 287 8.23 6.57 -23.60
N LEU A 288 7.76 7.62 -22.90
CA LEU A 288 8.49 8.19 -21.76
C LEU A 288 8.67 7.17 -20.65
N PHE A 289 7.62 6.39 -20.35
CA PHE A 289 7.70 5.32 -19.36
C PHE A 289 8.71 4.24 -19.74
N MET A 290 8.73 3.78 -20.99
CA MET A 290 9.72 2.82 -21.50
C MET A 290 11.14 3.38 -21.50
N GLY A 291 11.29 4.70 -21.65
CA GLY A 291 12.56 5.42 -21.48
C GLY A 291 13.19 5.28 -20.09
N LEU A 292 12.44 4.83 -19.07
CA LEU A 292 13.03 4.44 -17.80
C LEU A 292 13.90 3.17 -17.94
N LEU A 293 13.50 2.20 -18.76
CA LEU A 293 14.26 0.97 -18.96
C LEU A 293 15.46 1.19 -19.88
N ASP A 294 15.24 1.84 -21.03
CA ASP A 294 16.26 2.10 -22.04
C ASP A 294 16.10 3.53 -22.56
N ARG A 295 16.98 4.43 -22.10
CA ARG A 295 16.95 5.83 -22.52
C ARG A 295 17.32 5.95 -24.00
N ASP A 296 18.36 5.29 -24.45
CA ASP A 296 18.89 5.45 -25.80
C ASP A 296 17.87 5.03 -26.88
N ARG A 297 17.09 3.98 -26.60
CA ARG A 297 16.07 3.48 -27.54
C ARG A 297 14.80 4.34 -27.57
N PHE A 298 14.37 4.89 -26.43
CA PHE A 298 13.08 5.56 -26.30
C PHE A 298 13.19 7.09 -26.13
N GLU A 299 14.39 7.67 -26.11
CA GLU A 299 14.61 9.12 -26.04
C GLU A 299 14.24 9.83 -27.36
N GLY A 300 13.64 11.02 -27.24
CA GLY A 300 13.26 11.87 -28.37
C GLY A 300 11.78 12.27 -28.38
N LYS A 301 11.42 13.25 -29.22
CA LYS A 301 10.02 13.63 -29.45
C LYS A 301 9.32 12.54 -30.26
N PHE A 302 8.19 12.06 -29.78
CA PHE A 302 7.36 11.10 -30.50
C PHE A 302 7.07 11.59 -31.93
N ARG A 303 7.32 10.72 -32.91
CA ARG A 303 6.98 10.93 -34.32
C ARG A 303 6.12 9.75 -34.78
N ASN A 304 4.88 10.05 -35.14
CA ASN A 304 3.92 9.08 -35.68
C ASN A 304 4.57 8.25 -36.81
N GLY A 305 4.55 6.92 -36.67
CA GLY A 305 5.01 5.96 -37.69
C GLY A 305 6.51 5.60 -37.66
N VAL A 306 7.33 6.26 -36.83
CA VAL A 306 8.77 5.94 -36.69
C VAL A 306 9.08 5.32 -35.32
N HIS A 307 8.30 5.63 -34.29
CA HIS A 307 8.49 5.16 -32.91
C HIS A 307 7.49 4.08 -32.49
N TYR A 308 7.16 3.13 -33.36
CA TYR A 308 6.75 1.79 -32.89
C TYR A 308 8.02 1.04 -32.54
N ALA A 309 8.68 1.44 -31.46
CA ALA A 309 9.78 0.66 -30.92
C ALA A 309 9.16 -0.66 -30.45
N ASP A 310 9.57 -1.76 -31.09
CA ASP A 310 9.20 -3.10 -30.66
C ASP A 310 9.48 -3.20 -29.15
N THR A 311 8.51 -3.62 -28.36
CA THR A 311 8.66 -3.77 -26.91
C THR A 311 8.69 -5.24 -26.50
N SER A 312 8.56 -6.16 -27.47
CA SER A 312 8.48 -7.60 -27.21
C SER A 312 9.72 -8.15 -26.52
N ASP A 313 10.87 -7.54 -26.74
CA ASP A 313 12.13 -7.91 -26.11
C ASP A 313 12.29 -7.37 -24.68
N MET A 314 11.49 -6.40 -24.27
CA MET A 314 11.62 -5.69 -22.98
C MET A 314 10.36 -5.72 -22.10
N MET A 315 9.25 -6.23 -22.62
CA MET A 315 7.96 -6.27 -21.92
C MET A 315 7.29 -7.63 -22.11
N ARG A 316 6.76 -8.17 -21.02
CA ARG A 316 5.81 -9.30 -21.01
C ARG A 316 4.43 -8.81 -20.59
N ARG A 317 3.38 -9.34 -21.21
CA ARG A 317 2.00 -9.17 -20.74
C ARG A 317 1.18 -10.44 -20.94
N MET A 318 0.72 -11.00 -19.82
CA MET A 318 -0.28 -12.08 -19.76
C MET A 318 -1.63 -11.55 -19.29
N LEU A 319 -2.71 -11.94 -19.94
CA LEU A 319 -4.07 -11.67 -19.50
C LEU A 319 -4.58 -12.78 -18.59
N LYS A 320 -5.59 -12.49 -17.75
CA LYS A 320 -6.26 -13.48 -16.89
C LYS A 320 -6.76 -14.71 -17.64
N GLU A 321 -7.19 -14.54 -18.89
CA GLU A 321 -7.73 -15.58 -19.75
C GLU A 321 -6.64 -16.55 -20.25
N ASP A 322 -5.39 -16.08 -20.31
CA ASP A 322 -4.24 -16.86 -20.77
C ASP A 322 -3.56 -17.65 -19.64
N LEU A 323 -4.03 -17.50 -18.40
CA LEU A 323 -3.45 -18.17 -17.24
C LEU A 323 -3.94 -19.61 -17.14
N VAL A 324 -3.02 -20.56 -17.20
CA VAL A 324 -3.29 -22.00 -17.18
C VAL A 324 -2.50 -22.72 -16.08
N ASP A 325 -3.01 -23.87 -15.63
CA ASP A 325 -2.27 -24.81 -14.80
C ASP A 325 -1.30 -25.67 -15.63
N LEU A 326 -0.59 -26.60 -14.96
CA LEU A 326 0.39 -27.49 -15.60
C LEU A 326 -0.25 -28.46 -16.61
N GLU A 327 -1.54 -28.75 -16.43
CA GLU A 327 -2.36 -29.57 -17.31
C GLU A 327 -2.98 -28.78 -18.48
N GLY A 328 -2.75 -27.46 -18.53
CA GLY A 328 -3.25 -26.58 -19.59
C GLY A 328 -4.69 -26.11 -19.41
N LYS A 329 -5.28 -26.30 -18.23
CA LYS A 329 -6.64 -25.85 -17.91
C LYS A 329 -6.61 -24.40 -17.40
N PRO A 330 -7.59 -23.56 -17.78
CA PRO A 330 -7.67 -22.18 -17.29
C PRO A 330 -7.73 -22.11 -15.76
N LEU A 331 -6.90 -21.26 -15.16
CA LEU A 331 -6.87 -21.00 -13.72
C LEU A 331 -8.12 -20.26 -13.25
N LEU A 332 -8.70 -19.44 -14.11
CA LEU A 332 -9.83 -18.58 -13.80
C LEU A 332 -11.07 -19.01 -14.61
N PRO A 333 -12.26 -18.92 -14.01
CA PRO A 333 -13.51 -19.14 -14.74
C PRO A 333 -13.73 -18.02 -15.76
N GLU A 334 -14.49 -18.33 -16.81
CA GLU A 334 -14.86 -17.37 -17.85
C GLU A 334 -15.65 -16.18 -17.27
N ARG A 335 -15.29 -14.97 -17.69
CA ARG A 335 -15.97 -13.74 -17.28
C ARG A 335 -17.10 -13.39 -18.25
N LEU A 336 -18.34 -13.50 -17.78
CA LEU A 336 -19.53 -13.04 -18.51
C LEU A 336 -19.94 -11.65 -18.04
N SER A 337 -19.78 -10.62 -18.88
CA SER A 337 -20.21 -9.24 -18.58
C SER A 337 -21.33 -8.78 -19.51
N TYR A 338 -22.44 -8.32 -18.95
CA TYR A 338 -23.56 -7.73 -19.68
C TYR A 338 -23.89 -6.35 -19.11
N SER A 339 -24.08 -5.38 -19.99
CA SER A 339 -24.52 -4.02 -19.62
C SER A 339 -26.04 -3.97 -19.62
N LEU A 340 -26.63 -3.73 -18.46
CA LEU A 340 -28.08 -3.48 -18.34
C LEU A 340 -28.35 -1.98 -18.44
N ALA A 341 -29.10 -1.58 -19.46
CA ALA A 341 -29.66 -0.24 -19.51
C ALA A 341 -30.82 -0.13 -18.50
N TYR A 342 -30.89 0.98 -17.79
CA TYR A 342 -31.99 1.32 -16.90
C TYR A 342 -32.47 2.75 -17.17
N HIS A 343 -33.69 3.06 -16.74
CA HIS A 343 -34.24 4.41 -16.82
C HIS A 343 -34.32 5.02 -15.42
N LEU A 344 -33.89 6.27 -15.30
CA LEU A 344 -34.02 7.03 -14.05
C LEU A 344 -35.50 7.29 -13.75
N SER A 345 -35.89 7.17 -12.49
CA SER A 345 -37.20 7.64 -12.04
C SER A 345 -37.31 9.16 -12.17
N HIS A 346 -38.54 9.69 -12.16
CA HIS A 346 -38.76 11.14 -12.25
C HIS A 346 -38.05 11.92 -11.12
N LEU A 347 -37.98 11.36 -9.91
CA LEU A 347 -37.31 11.99 -8.77
C LEU A 347 -35.79 11.97 -8.94
N GLU A 348 -35.21 10.85 -9.37
CA GLU A 348 -33.77 10.74 -9.62
C GLU A 348 -33.34 11.64 -10.78
N ALA A 349 -34.11 11.70 -11.86
CA ALA A 349 -33.84 12.58 -12.99
C ALA A 349 -33.88 14.05 -12.58
N ARG A 350 -34.81 14.43 -11.69
CA ARG A 350 -34.88 15.78 -11.13
C ARG A 350 -33.66 16.11 -10.27
N LEU A 351 -33.32 15.23 -9.33
CA LEU A 351 -32.11 15.37 -8.50
C LEU A 351 -30.86 15.50 -9.38
N TYR A 352 -30.75 14.65 -10.40
CA TYR A 352 -29.63 14.65 -11.32
C TYR A 352 -29.51 16.00 -12.04
N LYS A 353 -30.64 16.54 -12.52
CA LYS A 353 -30.68 17.84 -13.18
C LYS A 353 -30.33 18.99 -12.22
N GLU A 354 -30.90 19.01 -11.01
CA GLU A 354 -30.64 20.06 -10.02
C GLU A 354 -29.16 20.09 -9.58
N VAL A 355 -28.56 18.92 -9.35
CA VAL A 355 -27.13 18.82 -9.00
C VAL A 355 -26.24 19.19 -10.19
N THR A 356 -26.61 18.80 -11.40
CA THR A 356 -25.86 19.18 -12.62
C THR A 356 -25.89 20.69 -12.84
N GLU A 357 -27.06 21.31 -12.73
CA GLU A 357 -27.21 22.78 -12.83
C GLU A 357 -26.42 23.51 -11.75
N TYR A 358 -26.39 22.98 -10.53
CA TYR A 358 -25.56 23.51 -9.45
C TYR A 358 -24.06 23.45 -9.80
N VAL A 359 -23.58 22.28 -10.24
CA VAL A 359 -22.18 22.10 -10.65
C VAL A 359 -21.80 23.03 -11.79
N GLU A 360 -22.63 23.16 -12.83
CA GLU A 360 -22.38 24.06 -13.96
C GLU A 360 -22.29 25.53 -13.54
N LYS A 361 -23.20 25.99 -12.68
CA LYS A 361 -23.18 27.38 -12.17
C LYS A 361 -21.91 27.66 -11.38
N GLU A 362 -21.53 26.75 -10.48
CA GLU A 362 -20.33 26.91 -9.65
C GLU A 362 -19.04 26.78 -10.46
N PHE A 363 -19.01 25.92 -11.48
CA PHE A 363 -17.86 25.78 -12.36
C PHE A 363 -17.63 27.06 -13.17
N ASN A 364 -18.70 27.64 -13.74
CA ASN A 364 -18.64 28.91 -14.47
C ASN A 364 -18.21 30.09 -13.58
N ARG A 365 -18.58 30.07 -12.30
CA ARG A 365 -18.13 31.06 -11.29
C ARG A 365 -16.65 30.87 -10.94
N ALA A 366 -16.22 29.63 -10.74
CA ALA A 366 -14.82 29.30 -10.44
C ALA A 366 -13.86 29.67 -11.58
N ASP A 367 -14.35 29.60 -12.82
CA ASP A 367 -13.61 30.00 -14.01
C ASP A 367 -13.24 31.48 -14.06
N GLN A 368 -13.94 32.33 -13.29
CA GLN A 368 -13.67 33.76 -13.14
C GLN A 368 -12.66 34.10 -12.02
N LEU A 369 -12.25 33.11 -11.21
CA LEU A 369 -11.30 33.27 -10.10
C LEU A 369 -9.85 32.95 -10.53
N GLU A 370 -8.86 33.35 -9.70
CA GLU A 370 -7.43 33.13 -9.98
C GLU A 370 -7.07 31.64 -10.22
N LYS A 371 -6.07 31.42 -11.09
CA LYS A 371 -5.64 30.10 -11.61
C LYS A 371 -5.41 29.02 -10.54
N GLY A 372 -4.98 29.36 -9.34
CA GLY A 372 -4.72 28.40 -8.26
C GLY A 372 -5.98 27.83 -7.59
N ARG A 373 -7.05 28.63 -7.46
CA ARG A 373 -8.32 28.20 -6.84
C ARG A 373 -9.24 27.50 -7.84
N LYS A 374 -9.13 27.84 -9.13
CA LYS A 374 -9.88 27.23 -10.23
C LYS A 374 -9.73 25.70 -10.27
N THR A 375 -8.51 25.19 -10.15
CA THR A 375 -8.24 23.74 -10.20
C THR A 375 -8.86 23.00 -9.02
N SER A 376 -8.76 23.56 -7.81
CA SER A 376 -9.32 22.94 -6.62
C SER A 376 -10.86 22.91 -6.65
N ILE A 377 -11.49 24.01 -7.07
CA ILE A 377 -12.95 24.08 -7.19
C ILE A 377 -13.46 23.16 -8.29
N GLY A 378 -12.79 23.12 -9.45
CA GLY A 378 -13.17 22.21 -10.55
C GLY A 378 -13.10 20.74 -10.16
N PHE A 379 -12.07 20.33 -9.41
CA PHE A 379 -11.93 18.95 -8.92
C PHE A 379 -13.02 18.59 -7.90
N ALA A 380 -13.30 19.48 -6.94
CA ALA A 380 -14.37 19.32 -5.97
C ALA A 380 -15.76 19.11 -6.62
N LEU A 381 -16.08 19.92 -7.62
CA LEU A 381 -17.35 19.83 -8.35
C LEU A 381 -17.46 18.53 -9.16
N THR A 382 -16.33 18.05 -9.71
CA THR A 382 -16.27 16.77 -10.42
C THR A 382 -16.55 15.59 -9.48
N ILE A 383 -16.12 15.66 -8.22
CA ILE A 383 -16.42 14.63 -7.20
C ILE A 383 -17.93 14.54 -6.94
N LEU A 384 -18.62 15.68 -6.76
CA LEU A 384 -20.07 15.68 -6.57
C LEU A 384 -20.80 15.02 -7.74
N GLN A 385 -20.38 15.32 -8.97
CA GLN A 385 -20.96 14.72 -10.16
C GLN A 385 -20.69 13.20 -10.27
N ARG A 386 -19.49 12.74 -9.88
CA ARG A 386 -19.16 11.32 -9.80
C ARG A 386 -19.99 10.58 -8.74
N ARG A 387 -20.23 11.21 -7.57
CA ARG A 387 -21.03 10.60 -6.49
C ARG A 387 -22.50 10.50 -6.85
N LEU A 388 -23.05 11.51 -7.54
CA LEU A 388 -24.40 11.48 -8.11
C LEU A 388 -24.61 10.29 -9.06
N ALA A 389 -23.61 9.98 -9.91
CA ALA A 389 -23.67 8.85 -10.83
C ALA A 389 -23.55 7.48 -10.13
N SER A 390 -23.03 7.44 -8.90
CA SER A 390 -22.87 6.22 -8.11
C SER A 390 -24.16 5.84 -7.38
N SER A 391 -24.72 6.74 -6.57
CA SER A 391 -26.03 6.55 -5.95
C SER A 391 -26.63 7.85 -5.40
N PRO A 392 -27.98 7.96 -5.31
CA PRO A 392 -28.64 9.08 -4.65
C PRO A 392 -28.23 9.24 -3.17
N GLU A 393 -27.94 8.14 -2.48
CA GLU A 393 -27.50 8.15 -1.09
C GLU A 393 -26.08 8.72 -0.94
N ALA A 394 -25.17 8.40 -1.88
CA ALA A 394 -23.80 8.93 -1.85
C ALA A 394 -23.78 10.46 -1.98
N ILE A 395 -24.60 11.03 -2.87
CA ILE A 395 -24.71 12.48 -3.00
C ILE A 395 -25.42 13.10 -1.79
N TYR A 396 -26.44 12.45 -1.23
CA TYR A 396 -27.11 12.91 -0.01
C TYR A 396 -26.14 13.02 1.17
N GLN A 397 -25.36 11.99 1.45
CA GLN A 397 -24.36 12.02 2.53
C GLN A 397 -23.31 13.10 2.31
N SER A 398 -22.86 13.29 1.06
CA SER A 398 -21.90 14.34 0.71
C SER A 398 -22.47 15.74 1.01
N LEU A 399 -23.72 15.98 0.60
CA LEU A 399 -24.41 17.24 0.86
C LEU A 399 -24.71 17.44 2.35
N GLN A 400 -25.05 16.37 3.08
CA GLN A 400 -25.33 16.43 4.51
C GLN A 400 -24.07 16.76 5.31
N ARG A 401 -22.96 16.03 5.11
CA ARG A 401 -21.68 16.30 5.77
C ARG A 401 -21.21 17.73 5.49
N ARG A 402 -21.37 18.17 4.23
CA ARG A 402 -21.08 19.55 3.83
C ARG A 402 -21.94 20.56 4.57
N ARG A 403 -23.24 20.34 4.67
CA ARG A 403 -24.16 21.21 5.44
C ARG A 403 -23.73 21.32 6.90
N GLU A 404 -23.50 20.19 7.57
CA GLU A 404 -23.08 20.14 8.98
C GLU A 404 -21.77 20.89 9.22
N ARG A 405 -20.79 20.78 8.31
CA ARG A 405 -19.53 21.51 8.39
C ARG A 405 -19.69 22.99 8.12
N LEU A 406 -20.51 23.39 7.16
CA LEU A 406 -20.81 24.80 6.89
C LEU A 406 -21.52 25.43 8.09
N GLU A 407 -22.47 24.74 8.70
CA GLU A 407 -23.14 25.17 9.93
C GLU A 407 -22.15 25.30 11.09
N ASN A 408 -21.23 24.35 11.26
CA ASN A 408 -20.17 24.42 12.27
C ASN A 408 -19.21 25.60 12.03
N LYS A 409 -18.80 25.85 10.78
CA LYS A 409 -18.00 27.04 10.41
C LYS A 409 -18.75 28.35 10.65
N LEU A 410 -20.05 28.40 10.40
CA LEU A 410 -20.91 29.56 10.66
C LEU A 410 -21.06 29.84 12.15
N ARG A 411 -21.10 28.79 12.98
CA ARG A 411 -21.13 28.89 14.46
C ARG A 411 -19.77 29.30 15.04
N GLN A 412 -18.67 28.91 14.41
CA GLN A 412 -17.30 29.21 14.84
C GLN A 412 -16.75 30.54 14.29
N LYS A 413 -17.60 31.53 13.95
CA LYS A 413 -17.16 32.86 13.49
C LYS A 413 -16.11 33.47 14.43
N GLU A 414 -14.82 33.25 14.13
CA GLU A 414 -13.68 34.17 14.29
C GLU A 414 -12.30 33.53 14.11
N ASP A 415 -12.14 32.20 14.14
CA ASP A 415 -10.79 31.62 14.05
C ASP A 415 -10.57 30.75 12.80
N LEU A 416 -9.32 30.84 12.30
CA LEU A 416 -8.68 29.99 11.28
C LEU A 416 -8.57 30.55 9.86
N LEU A 417 -7.96 31.72 9.77
CA LEU A 417 -7.07 32.08 8.66
C LEU A 417 -5.65 31.55 8.96
N LYS A 418 -5.47 30.22 9.04
CA LYS A 418 -4.16 29.52 9.01
C LYS A 418 -4.37 28.01 9.13
N THR A 419 -4.27 27.30 8.03
CA THR A 419 -3.36 26.15 7.82
C THR A 419 -3.45 25.79 6.34
N LEU A 420 -2.50 26.29 5.56
CA LEU A 420 -2.28 25.90 4.17
C LEU A 420 -1.14 24.89 4.17
N THR A 421 -1.43 23.63 3.86
CA THR A 421 -0.44 22.71 3.31
C THR A 421 -1.05 21.92 2.18
N CYS A 422 -0.45 22.12 1.00
CA CYS A 422 -0.65 21.37 -0.24
C CYS A 422 -0.42 19.87 0.01
N LEU A 423 -1.50 19.09 0.11
CA LEU A 423 -1.45 17.66 -0.19
C LEU A 423 -1.51 17.55 -1.72
N ASP A 424 -0.47 17.01 -2.32
CA ASP A 424 -0.43 16.78 -3.76
C ASP A 424 -1.52 15.76 -4.12
N SER A 425 -2.30 16.00 -5.18
CA SER A 425 -3.44 15.15 -5.61
C SER A 425 -3.08 13.67 -5.85
N GLU A 426 -1.78 13.37 -5.96
CA GLU A 426 -1.21 12.03 -6.18
C GLU A 426 -1.15 11.15 -4.91
N ASP A 427 -1.39 11.72 -3.71
CA ASP A 427 -1.33 11.02 -2.42
C ASP A 427 -2.70 10.49 -1.95
N LEU A 428 -3.80 10.79 -2.65
CA LEU A 428 -5.17 10.37 -2.27
C LEU A 428 -5.49 8.91 -2.63
N GLU A 429 -4.84 8.33 -3.64
CA GLU A 429 -5.22 7.01 -4.18
C GLU A 429 -4.84 5.82 -3.30
N ASP A 430 -3.94 6.00 -2.32
CA ASP A 430 -3.38 4.93 -1.48
C ASP A 430 -3.94 4.91 -0.04
N LEU A 431 -4.97 5.71 0.23
CA LEU A 431 -5.65 5.77 1.52
C LEU A 431 -6.86 4.81 1.55
N PRO A 432 -7.27 4.31 2.74
CA PRO A 432 -8.54 3.61 2.89
C PRO A 432 -9.69 4.44 2.30
N VAL A 433 -10.67 3.79 1.65
CA VAL A 433 -11.80 4.47 0.98
C VAL A 433 -12.46 5.54 1.87
N VAL A 434 -12.56 5.26 3.17
CA VAL A 434 -13.12 6.19 4.17
C VAL A 434 -12.27 7.46 4.36
N GLU A 435 -10.94 7.35 4.33
CA GLU A 435 -10.03 8.49 4.43
C GLU A 435 -9.99 9.30 3.13
N ILE A 436 -10.12 8.64 1.98
CA ILE A 436 -10.30 9.30 0.68
C ILE A 436 -11.58 10.14 0.70
N GLU A 437 -12.71 9.55 1.10
CA GLU A 437 -13.97 10.28 1.19
C GLU A 437 -13.87 11.50 2.10
N ASN A 438 -13.19 11.37 3.25
CA ASN A 438 -13.02 12.47 4.19
C ASN A 438 -12.14 13.61 3.63
N LEU A 439 -11.02 13.28 2.98
CA LEU A 439 -10.13 14.27 2.36
C LEU A 439 -10.76 14.91 1.12
N GLU A 440 -11.50 14.14 0.32
CA GLU A 440 -12.31 14.66 -0.79
C GLU A 440 -13.35 15.66 -0.27
N ASP A 441 -14.05 15.32 0.81
CA ASP A 441 -15.04 16.20 1.43
C ASP A 441 -14.37 17.48 1.98
N GLU A 442 -13.20 17.37 2.63
CA GLU A 442 -12.43 18.53 3.09
C GLU A 442 -12.00 19.47 1.93
N PHE A 443 -11.61 18.88 0.80
CA PHE A 443 -11.20 19.63 -0.37
C PHE A 443 -12.37 20.38 -1.03
N VAL A 444 -13.54 19.74 -1.11
CA VAL A 444 -14.80 20.36 -1.58
C VAL A 444 -15.22 21.55 -0.72
N ASP A 445 -15.02 21.43 0.60
CA ASP A 445 -15.37 22.49 1.55
C ASP A 445 -14.42 23.69 1.50
N GLN A 446 -13.11 23.46 1.30
CA GLN A 446 -12.11 24.53 1.19
C GLN A 446 -12.28 25.35 -0.09
N ALA A 447 -12.64 24.68 -1.19
CA ALA A 447 -12.92 25.29 -2.49
C ALA A 447 -14.09 26.28 -2.43
N THR A 448 -15.14 25.96 -1.68
CA THR A 448 -16.40 26.74 -1.64
C THR A 448 -16.49 27.72 -0.46
N ALA A 449 -15.62 27.62 0.56
CA ALA A 449 -15.61 28.51 1.72
C ALA A 449 -15.17 29.96 1.43
N ALA A 450 -14.56 30.26 0.29
CA ALA A 450 -13.98 31.58 0.03
C ALA A 450 -14.99 32.68 -0.38
N SER A 451 -16.26 32.36 -0.65
CA SER A 451 -17.26 33.34 -1.10
C SER A 451 -18.69 33.12 -0.59
N THR A 452 -19.03 31.92 -0.12
CA THR A 452 -20.42 31.51 0.19
C THR A 452 -20.93 31.95 1.58
N ILE A 453 -20.08 32.52 2.43
CA ILE A 453 -20.50 32.97 3.79
C ILE A 453 -21.53 34.12 3.70
N ALA A 454 -21.47 34.95 2.64
CA ALA A 454 -22.44 36.03 2.42
C ALA A 454 -23.77 35.53 1.81
N GLU A 455 -23.75 34.50 0.96
CA GLU A 455 -24.96 33.91 0.35
C GLU A 455 -25.68 32.92 1.30
N LEU A 456 -24.96 32.21 2.18
CA LEU A 456 -25.55 31.32 3.19
C LEU A 456 -26.44 32.06 4.20
N LEU A 457 -26.23 33.36 4.41
CA LEU A 457 -27.11 34.22 5.21
C LEU A 457 -28.41 34.59 4.48
N GLY A 458 -28.46 34.47 3.14
CA GLY A 458 -29.64 34.74 2.32
C GLY A 458 -30.46 33.50 1.98
N GLU A 459 -29.82 32.35 1.72
CA GLU A 459 -30.51 31.12 1.28
C GLU A 459 -31.05 30.24 2.43
N THR A 460 -30.55 30.41 3.66
CA THR A 460 -31.08 29.68 4.84
C THR A 460 -32.53 30.04 5.17
N GLN A 461 -33.10 31.09 4.57
CA GLN A 461 -34.50 31.47 4.77
C GLN A 461 -35.49 30.95 3.71
N GLN A 462 -35.07 30.39 2.57
CA GLN A 462 -36.01 30.16 1.45
C GLN A 462 -36.21 28.72 0.97
N THR A 463 -35.45 27.71 1.40
CA THR A 463 -35.56 26.37 0.76
C THR A 463 -35.59 25.15 1.68
N SER A 464 -35.84 25.29 2.99
CA SER A 464 -35.93 24.12 3.89
C SER A 464 -36.97 24.20 5.01
N GLY A 465 -37.86 25.19 5.02
CA GLY A 465 -38.82 25.41 6.12
C GLY A 465 -39.86 24.30 6.31
N ASN A 466 -40.43 23.74 5.25
CA ASN A 466 -41.67 22.95 5.43
C ASN A 466 -41.44 21.47 5.82
N PHE A 467 -40.43 20.78 5.28
CA PHE A 467 -40.31 19.32 5.50
C PHE A 467 -39.66 18.92 6.83
N ALA A 468 -38.75 19.74 7.37
CA ALA A 468 -38.07 19.43 8.64
C ALA A 468 -38.99 19.69 9.85
N GLU A 469 -39.77 20.78 9.81
CA GLU A 469 -40.74 21.12 10.84
C GLU A 469 -41.88 20.09 10.88
N GLU A 470 -42.39 19.66 9.73
CA GLU A 470 -43.44 18.63 9.63
C GLU A 470 -42.96 17.27 10.19
N LYS A 471 -41.73 16.84 9.87
CA LYS A 471 -41.19 15.57 10.38
C LYS A 471 -40.96 15.61 11.90
N GLN A 472 -40.41 16.70 12.41
CA GLN A 472 -40.18 16.88 13.85
C GLN A 472 -41.50 16.95 14.63
N GLN A 473 -42.54 17.55 14.03
CA GLN A 473 -43.87 17.60 14.62
C GLN A 473 -44.52 16.20 14.70
N VAL A 474 -44.35 15.37 13.66
CA VAL A 474 -44.87 13.98 13.64
C VAL A 474 -44.15 13.09 14.65
N GLU A 475 -42.83 13.21 14.79
CA GLU A 475 -42.06 12.44 15.78
C GLU A 475 -42.45 12.82 17.22
N LYS A 476 -42.62 14.11 17.50
CA LYS A 476 -43.07 14.59 18.81
C LYS A 476 -44.48 14.10 19.16
N LEU A 477 -45.41 14.17 18.21
CA LEU A 477 -46.79 13.70 18.37
C LEU A 477 -46.83 12.17 18.61
N ALA A 478 -46.00 11.41 17.90
CA ALA A 478 -45.89 9.97 18.08
C ALA A 478 -45.36 9.59 19.47
N MET A 479 -44.35 10.31 19.97
CA MET A 479 -43.82 10.12 21.33
C MET A 479 -44.88 10.39 22.40
N GLU A 480 -45.64 11.49 22.27
CA GLU A 480 -46.71 11.83 23.20
C GLU A 480 -47.85 10.79 23.18
N ALA A 481 -48.21 10.26 22.01
CA ALA A 481 -49.23 9.23 21.86
C ALA A 481 -48.83 7.91 22.56
N VAL A 482 -47.58 7.48 22.42
CA VAL A 482 -47.07 6.26 23.08
C VAL A 482 -46.99 6.46 24.60
N MET A 483 -46.52 7.62 25.07
CA MET A 483 -46.51 7.94 26.51
C MET A 483 -47.93 7.93 27.11
N ALA A 484 -48.93 8.45 26.39
CA ALA A 484 -50.32 8.41 26.82
C ALA A 484 -50.88 6.98 26.86
N ALA A 485 -50.57 6.16 25.84
CA ALA A 485 -50.99 4.77 25.77
C ALA A 485 -50.41 3.94 26.94
N GLU A 486 -49.11 4.09 27.24
CA GLU A 486 -48.47 3.40 28.37
C GLU A 486 -49.06 3.81 29.73
N ARG A 487 -49.36 5.10 29.93
CA ARG A 487 -50.03 5.57 31.16
C ARG A 487 -51.44 4.98 31.30
N LYS A 488 -52.18 4.85 30.19
CA LYS A 488 -53.53 4.25 30.18
C LYS A 488 -53.49 2.75 30.52
N LEU A 489 -52.43 2.06 30.14
CA LEU A 489 -52.17 0.67 30.52
C LEU A 489 -51.71 0.51 31.99
N GLY A 490 -51.56 1.61 32.73
CA GLY A 490 -51.13 1.59 34.14
C GLY A 490 -49.62 1.52 34.33
N PHE A 491 -48.82 1.75 33.28
CA PHE A 491 -47.35 1.79 33.36
C PHE A 491 -46.83 3.22 33.57
N GLN A 492 -45.56 3.33 33.99
CA GLN A 492 -44.89 4.59 34.24
C GLN A 492 -43.80 4.85 33.18
N PRO A 493 -44.13 5.50 32.04
CA PRO A 493 -43.18 5.79 30.98
C PRO A 493 -42.31 7.02 31.29
N ARG A 494 -41.04 6.94 30.90
CA ARG A 494 -40.02 7.99 30.95
C ARG A 494 -39.33 8.11 29.59
N ASP A 495 -39.21 9.34 29.10
CA ASP A 495 -38.47 9.66 27.87
C ASP A 495 -36.95 9.58 28.12
N VAL A 496 -36.26 8.80 27.28
CA VAL A 496 -34.79 8.62 27.28
C VAL A 496 -34.21 8.78 25.87
N SER A 497 -34.97 9.34 24.93
CA SER A 497 -34.56 9.53 23.53
C SER A 497 -33.25 10.32 23.39
N ALA A 498 -32.99 11.25 24.31
CA ALA A 498 -31.75 12.05 24.36
C ALA A 498 -30.50 11.23 24.78
N ASP A 499 -30.69 10.13 25.51
CA ASP A 499 -29.61 9.33 26.12
C ASP A 499 -29.01 8.29 25.13
N LYS A 500 -29.56 8.20 23.92
CA LYS A 500 -29.10 7.31 22.82
C LYS A 500 -28.96 5.83 23.22
N CYS A 501 -29.86 5.34 24.07
CA CYS A 501 -29.83 3.97 24.60
C CYS A 501 -30.27 2.88 23.60
N GLY A 502 -30.68 3.23 22.38
CA GLY A 502 -31.22 2.30 21.37
C GLY A 502 -32.73 2.04 21.47
N TYR A 503 -33.43 2.85 22.26
CA TYR A 503 -34.88 2.94 22.42
C TYR A 503 -35.22 4.36 22.92
N ASP A 504 -36.46 4.81 22.74
CA ASP A 504 -36.89 6.17 23.08
C ASP A 504 -37.56 6.29 24.45
N ILE A 505 -38.24 5.25 24.93
CA ILE A 505 -39.05 5.27 26.16
C ILE A 505 -38.73 4.07 27.05
N GLU A 506 -38.49 4.33 28.34
CA GLU A 506 -38.47 3.32 29.40
C GLU A 506 -39.82 3.32 30.13
N SER A 507 -40.54 2.21 30.09
CA SER A 507 -41.83 2.07 30.77
C SER A 507 -41.75 1.06 31.90
N HIS A 508 -41.88 1.56 33.14
CA HIS A 508 -41.81 0.75 34.36
C HIS A 508 -43.17 0.13 34.70
N ILE A 509 -43.17 -1.17 35.03
CA ILE A 509 -44.36 -1.92 35.43
C ILE A 509 -44.52 -1.87 36.96
N PRO A 510 -45.51 -1.13 37.52
CA PRO A 510 -45.67 -0.99 38.96
C PRO A 510 -45.83 -2.34 39.67
N GLY A 511 -45.16 -2.50 40.82
CA GLY A 511 -45.19 -3.74 41.60
C GLY A 511 -44.22 -4.84 41.11
N THR A 512 -43.47 -4.60 40.04
CA THR A 512 -42.40 -5.48 39.57
C THR A 512 -41.12 -4.69 39.34
N ASN A 513 -39.95 -5.33 39.37
CA ASN A 513 -38.68 -4.68 39.02
C ASN A 513 -38.38 -4.81 37.51
N ARG A 514 -39.41 -4.84 36.66
CA ARG A 514 -39.28 -5.06 35.20
C ARG A 514 -39.49 -3.77 34.43
N LEU A 515 -38.60 -3.51 33.49
CA LEU A 515 -38.66 -2.39 32.55
C LEU A 515 -39.01 -2.89 31.15
N ARG A 516 -39.83 -2.09 30.45
CA ARG A 516 -40.13 -2.23 29.02
C ARG A 516 -39.34 -1.16 28.27
N PHE A 517 -38.68 -1.55 27.18
CA PHE A 517 -37.89 -0.65 26.34
C PHE A 517 -38.65 -0.45 25.04
N ILE A 518 -39.09 0.78 24.77
CA ILE A 518 -40.00 1.07 23.67
C ILE A 518 -39.32 2.03 22.70
N GLU A 519 -39.19 1.61 21.44
CA GLU A 519 -38.73 2.43 20.32
C GLU A 519 -39.94 2.95 19.55
N VAL A 520 -40.01 4.26 19.25
CA VAL A 520 -41.19 4.90 18.67
C VAL A 520 -40.93 5.31 17.22
N LYS A 521 -41.72 4.77 16.29
CA LYS A 521 -41.67 5.15 14.88
C LYS A 521 -43.01 5.72 14.42
N GLY A 522 -43.07 7.05 14.34
CA GLY A 522 -44.20 7.80 13.80
C GLY A 522 -44.16 7.92 12.28
N ARG A 523 -45.30 7.68 11.61
CA ARG A 523 -45.50 7.92 10.18
C ARG A 523 -46.88 8.49 9.88
N ILE A 524 -46.93 9.33 8.85
CA ILE A 524 -48.20 9.79 8.26
C ILE A 524 -48.83 8.61 7.50
N ARG A 525 -50.16 8.53 7.53
CA ARG A 525 -50.95 7.52 6.80
C ARG A 525 -50.53 7.47 5.32
N GLY A 526 -50.09 6.29 4.86
CA GLY A 526 -49.62 6.07 3.48
C GLY A 526 -48.12 5.81 3.33
N ALA A 527 -47.34 5.86 4.42
CA ALA A 527 -45.93 5.47 4.39
C ALA A 527 -45.74 3.97 4.06
N SER A 528 -44.77 3.67 3.19
CA SER A 528 -44.47 2.30 2.76
C SER A 528 -43.42 1.58 3.62
N THR A 529 -42.56 2.33 4.32
CA THR A 529 -41.40 1.77 5.04
C THR A 529 -41.12 2.42 6.40
N VAL A 530 -40.49 1.64 7.30
CA VAL A 530 -39.91 2.07 8.58
C VAL A 530 -38.42 1.81 8.55
N THR A 531 -37.61 2.82 8.88
CA THR A 531 -36.17 2.68 9.04
C THR A 531 -35.84 2.46 10.51
N VAL A 532 -35.03 1.45 10.80
CA VAL A 532 -34.58 1.11 12.15
C VAL A 532 -33.06 1.09 12.16
N THR A 533 -32.43 1.74 13.13
CA THR A 533 -30.96 1.81 13.20
C THR A 533 -30.34 0.49 13.67
N LYS A 534 -29.06 0.27 13.37
CA LYS A 534 -28.31 -0.90 13.85
C LYS A 534 -28.34 -1.00 15.38
N ASN A 535 -28.24 0.13 16.08
CA ASN A 535 -28.25 0.17 17.54
C ASN A 535 -29.61 -0.30 18.10
N GLU A 536 -30.71 0.14 17.51
CA GLU A 536 -32.08 -0.29 17.86
C GLU A 536 -32.26 -1.81 17.64
N ILE A 537 -31.81 -2.34 16.48
CA ILE A 537 -31.91 -3.77 16.17
C ILE A 537 -31.07 -4.62 17.13
N ILE A 538 -29.83 -4.21 17.40
CA ILE A 538 -28.95 -4.93 18.34
C ILE A 538 -29.53 -4.89 19.75
N THR A 539 -30.07 -3.74 20.17
CA THR A 539 -30.67 -3.58 21.50
C THR A 539 -31.91 -4.46 21.66
N ALA A 540 -32.75 -4.53 20.63
CA ALA A 540 -33.91 -5.42 20.58
C ALA A 540 -33.53 -6.90 20.65
N LEU A 541 -32.48 -7.32 19.94
CA LEU A 541 -32.00 -8.71 19.94
C LEU A 541 -31.34 -9.11 21.27
N ASN A 542 -30.72 -8.16 21.98
CA ASN A 542 -30.13 -8.39 23.30
C ASN A 542 -31.18 -8.48 24.41
N LYS A 543 -32.36 -7.84 24.24
CA LYS A 543 -33.44 -7.80 25.24
C LYS A 543 -34.81 -8.17 24.63
N PRO A 544 -34.96 -9.38 24.02
CA PRO A 544 -36.11 -9.71 23.17
C PRO A 544 -37.46 -9.75 23.91
N ASP A 545 -37.46 -10.03 25.21
CA ASP A 545 -38.69 -10.15 26.01
C ASP A 545 -39.18 -8.82 26.59
N SER A 546 -38.32 -7.80 26.60
CA SER A 546 -38.60 -6.48 27.17
C SER A 546 -38.66 -5.37 26.11
N TYR A 547 -38.18 -5.63 24.89
CA TYR A 547 -38.13 -4.65 23.81
C TYR A 547 -39.41 -4.65 22.96
N ILE A 548 -39.93 -3.47 22.67
CA ILE A 548 -41.17 -3.24 21.92
C ILE A 548 -40.91 -2.18 20.86
N LEU A 549 -41.33 -2.45 19.63
CA LEU A 549 -41.38 -1.43 18.58
C LEU A 549 -42.81 -0.87 18.51
N ALA A 550 -42.97 0.40 18.85
CA ALA A 550 -44.22 1.14 18.77
C ALA A 550 -44.35 1.84 17.41
N LEU A 551 -45.32 1.41 16.62
CA LEU A 551 -45.66 2.03 15.35
C LEU A 551 -46.84 2.99 15.58
N VAL A 552 -46.67 4.25 15.18
CA VAL A 552 -47.71 5.27 15.31
C VAL A 552 -48.11 5.78 13.92
N GLU A 553 -49.36 5.55 13.55
CA GLU A 553 -49.95 6.12 12.33
C GLU A 553 -50.69 7.41 12.69
N VAL A 554 -50.33 8.50 12.02
CA VAL A 554 -50.94 9.84 12.18
C VAL A 554 -51.82 10.14 10.97
N SER A 555 -53.10 10.43 11.21
CA SER A 555 -54.05 10.82 10.15
C SER A 555 -53.85 12.29 9.73
N GLU A 556 -53.93 12.60 8.44
CA GLU A 556 -53.83 13.98 7.94
C GLU A 556 -55.07 14.80 8.35
N SER A 557 -54.94 15.60 9.41
CA SER A 557 -55.91 16.63 9.80
C SER A 557 -55.20 17.98 10.00
N ILE A 558 -55.87 19.08 9.62
CA ILE A 558 -55.32 20.45 9.65
C ILE A 558 -55.00 20.92 11.09
N GLN A 559 -55.51 20.22 12.10
CA GLN A 559 -55.15 20.37 13.51
C GLN A 559 -54.86 18.98 14.09
N LEU A 560 -53.57 18.63 14.18
CA LEU A 560 -53.10 17.37 14.75
C LEU A 560 -53.52 17.26 16.22
N SER A 561 -54.38 16.29 16.55
CA SER A 561 -54.78 15.98 17.92
C SER A 561 -54.34 14.57 18.32
N LEU A 562 -54.12 14.33 19.62
CA LEU A 562 -53.78 13.00 20.15
C LEU A 562 -54.81 11.91 19.80
N ASN A 563 -56.04 12.29 19.46
CA ASN A 563 -57.12 11.37 19.08
C ASN A 563 -57.02 10.86 17.63
N ASP A 564 -56.14 11.45 16.82
CA ASP A 564 -55.94 11.09 15.41
C ASP A 564 -54.75 10.13 15.20
N CYS A 565 -54.14 9.67 16.29
CA CYS A 565 -53.01 8.74 16.32
C CYS A 565 -53.47 7.32 16.62
N THR A 566 -53.11 6.36 15.76
CA THR A 566 -53.28 4.93 16.05
C THR A 566 -51.93 4.35 16.47
N VAL A 567 -51.84 3.81 17.69
CA VAL A 567 -50.63 3.17 18.22
C VAL A 567 -50.77 1.66 18.17
N ARG A 568 -49.75 0.96 17.64
CA ARG A 568 -49.66 -0.50 17.69
C ARG A 568 -48.28 -0.95 18.12
N TYR A 569 -48.22 -2.07 18.86
CA TYR A 569 -46.97 -2.63 19.38
C TYR A 569 -46.59 -3.92 18.68
N VAL A 570 -45.32 -4.01 18.26
CA VAL A 570 -44.70 -5.22 17.76
C VAL A 570 -43.73 -5.76 18.80
N GLN A 571 -44.00 -6.95 19.32
CA GLN A 571 -43.08 -7.67 20.20
C GLN A 571 -42.10 -8.50 19.37
N ARG A 572 -40.84 -8.58 19.81
CA ARG A 572 -39.74 -9.26 19.10
C ARG A 572 -39.69 -8.87 17.60
N PRO A 573 -39.54 -7.57 17.29
CA PRO A 573 -39.66 -7.05 15.93
C PRO A 573 -38.59 -7.56 14.95
N PHE A 574 -37.43 -7.99 15.44
CA PHE A 574 -36.30 -8.41 14.61
C PHE A 574 -35.84 -9.82 14.98
N GLN A 575 -35.45 -10.60 13.98
CA GLN A 575 -35.03 -12.00 14.14
C GLN A 575 -33.58 -12.25 13.73
N GLN A 576 -32.94 -11.31 13.04
CA GLN A 576 -31.58 -11.44 12.51
C GLN A 576 -30.76 -10.18 12.78
N LYS A 577 -29.44 -10.37 13.01
CA LYS A 577 -28.50 -9.26 13.17
C LYS A 577 -28.18 -8.66 11.79
N PRO A 578 -28.09 -7.32 11.67
CA PRO A 578 -27.68 -6.68 10.42
C PRO A 578 -26.19 -6.94 10.15
N ASP A 579 -25.81 -6.92 8.88
CA ASP A 579 -24.44 -7.19 8.43
C ASP A 579 -23.45 -6.14 8.95
N PHE A 580 -22.15 -6.47 8.96
CA PHE A 580 -21.11 -5.64 9.59
C PHE A 580 -21.07 -4.20 9.05
N ALA A 581 -21.31 -4.02 7.76
CA ALA A 581 -21.26 -2.72 7.07
C ALA A 581 -22.58 -1.90 7.11
N VAL A 582 -23.68 -2.46 7.60
CA VAL A 582 -25.01 -1.82 7.53
C VAL A 582 -25.31 -1.00 8.80
N THR A 583 -25.61 0.29 8.65
CA THR A 583 -25.89 1.22 9.77
C THR A 583 -27.38 1.33 10.13
N SER A 584 -28.29 1.06 9.19
CA SER A 584 -29.74 1.00 9.40
C SER A 584 -30.41 0.07 8.37
N VAL A 585 -31.59 -0.44 8.70
CA VAL A 585 -32.36 -1.37 7.84
C VAL A 585 -33.77 -0.83 7.65
N ASN A 586 -34.25 -0.88 6.40
CA ASN A 586 -35.63 -0.53 6.06
C ASN A 586 -36.52 -1.76 6.09
N TYR A 587 -37.60 -1.70 6.86
CA TYR A 587 -38.64 -2.73 6.94
C TYR A 587 -39.93 -2.23 6.27
N SER A 588 -40.72 -3.15 5.73
CA SER A 588 -42.05 -2.83 5.18
C SER A 588 -43.01 -2.40 6.30
N TRP A 589 -43.61 -1.21 6.16
CA TRP A 589 -44.59 -0.70 7.13
C TRP A 589 -45.78 -1.65 7.26
N SER A 590 -46.35 -2.10 6.13
CA SER A 590 -47.52 -3.00 6.11
C SER A 590 -47.25 -4.35 6.78
N GLU A 591 -46.04 -4.89 6.62
CA GLU A 591 -45.68 -6.18 7.23
C GLU A 591 -45.60 -6.06 8.75
N LEU A 592 -44.87 -5.06 9.27
CA LEU A 592 -44.76 -4.84 10.71
C LEU A 592 -46.10 -4.44 11.33
N TRP A 593 -46.89 -3.60 10.64
CA TRP A 593 -48.21 -3.16 11.09
C TRP A 593 -49.23 -4.29 11.21
N SER A 594 -49.13 -5.32 10.35
CA SER A 594 -49.98 -6.51 10.41
C SER A 594 -49.67 -7.43 11.59
N ARG A 595 -48.40 -7.45 12.03
CA ARG A 595 -47.92 -8.22 13.20
C ARG A 595 -48.14 -7.49 14.53
N ALA A 596 -48.49 -6.21 14.46
CA ALA A 596 -48.62 -5.35 15.63
C ALA A 596 -49.99 -5.51 16.31
N THR A 597 -50.00 -5.63 17.63
CA THR A 597 -51.23 -5.61 18.44
C THR A 597 -51.68 -4.18 18.71
N LEU A 598 -52.98 -3.91 18.57
CA LEU A 598 -53.58 -2.64 18.93
C LEU A 598 -53.50 -2.43 20.45
N VAL A 599 -53.17 -1.21 20.87
CA VAL A 599 -52.87 -0.83 22.26
C VAL A 599 -54.01 -0.05 22.90
#